data_AF-A0A1I7A6G1-F1
#
_entry.id   AF-A0A1I7A6G1-F1
#
_cell.length_a   1.000
_cell.length_b   1.000
_cell.length_c   1.000
_cell.angle_alpha   90.00
_cell.angle_beta   90.00
_cell.angle_gamma   90.00
#
_symmetry.space_group_name_H-M   'P 1'
#
loop_
_entity.id
_entity.type
_entity.pdbx_description
1 polymer ?
#
loop_
_entity_poly.entity_id
_entity_poly.type
_entity_poly.pdbx_seq_one_letter_code
_entity_poly.pdbx_strand_id
1 'polypeptide(L)'
;MVFGPPKTHQHRSVVVPRFIRKDLGRQLAGKSPADLVFSSRARTPLRVQNFRRDWFDRAADAVGLPGFTPHELRHTAASLAIASGASVKGVQSMLGHASAQMTLDRYGHLFPDELDRSPTAGTPLALTRC
;
A
#
# COMPACT_ATOMS: atom_id res chain seq x y z
N MET A 1 2.84 25.73 9.27
CA MET A 1 2.79 24.72 8.20
C MET A 1 1.75 25.22 7.23
N VAL A 2 2.17 25.73 6.08
CA VAL A 2 1.26 26.28 5.07
C VAL A 2 0.81 25.11 4.20
N PHE A 3 -0.51 24.90 4.06
CA PHE A 3 -1.03 24.03 3.01
C PHE A 3 -0.89 24.77 1.69
N GLY A 4 0.15 24.42 0.94
CA GLY A 4 0.22 24.69 -0.49
C GLY A 4 -0.12 23.42 -1.27
N PRO A 5 -0.36 23.52 -2.59
CA PRO A 5 -0.32 22.33 -3.43
C PRO A 5 0.98 21.56 -3.18
N PRO A 6 1.00 20.22 -3.31
CA PRO A 6 2.25 19.48 -3.28
C PRO A 6 3.22 20.14 -4.26
N LYS A 7 4.51 20.16 -3.95
CA LYS A 7 5.60 20.78 -4.75
C LYS A 7 5.63 20.39 -6.25
N THR A 8 4.74 19.49 -6.68
CA THR A 8 4.60 18.97 -8.04
C THR A 8 3.16 19.00 -8.60
N HIS A 9 2.16 19.59 -7.94
CA HIS A 9 0.74 19.63 -8.42
C HIS A 9 0.10 18.26 -8.77
N GLN A 10 0.71 17.13 -8.40
CA GLN A 10 0.19 15.82 -8.77
C GLN A 10 -0.89 15.34 -7.79
N HIS A 11 -2.14 15.41 -8.24
CA HIS A 11 -3.24 14.66 -7.63
C HIS A 11 -3.19 13.21 -8.10
N ARG A 12 -3.22 12.28 -7.16
CA ARG A 12 -3.27 10.84 -7.44
C ARG A 12 -4.42 10.21 -6.67
N SER A 13 -5.16 9.34 -7.34
CA SER A 13 -6.16 8.50 -6.72
C SER A 13 -5.50 7.23 -6.21
N VAL A 14 -5.78 6.86 -4.97
CA VAL A 14 -5.32 5.60 -4.36
C VAL A 14 -6.55 4.75 -4.06
N VAL A 15 -6.47 3.47 -4.41
CA VAL A 15 -7.55 2.53 -4.09
C VAL A 15 -7.54 2.25 -2.59
N VAL A 16 -8.67 2.52 -1.93
CA VAL A 16 -8.86 2.25 -0.50
C VAL A 16 -9.38 0.82 -0.35
N PRO A 17 -8.64 -0.10 0.32
CA PRO A 17 -9.09 -1.45 0.56
C PRO A 17 -10.43 -1.49 1.31
N ARG A 18 -11.28 -2.47 1.00
CA ARG A 18 -12.62 -2.60 1.61
C ARG A 18 -12.56 -2.73 3.13
N PHE A 19 -11.57 -3.46 3.66
CA PHE A 19 -11.49 -3.75 5.09
C PHE A 19 -11.26 -2.50 5.95
N ILE A 20 -10.57 -1.46 5.43
CA ILE A 20 -10.37 -0.20 6.18
C ILE A 20 -11.52 0.81 6.01
N ARG A 21 -12.48 0.54 5.13
CA ARG A 21 -13.55 1.50 4.81
C ARG A 21 -14.39 1.86 6.04
N LYS A 22 -14.67 0.88 6.89
CA LYS A 22 -15.44 1.09 8.14
C LYS A 22 -14.67 2.02 9.10
N ASP A 23 -13.38 1.79 9.27
CA ASP A 23 -12.53 2.58 10.17
C ASP A 23 -12.34 4.00 9.65
N LEU A 24 -12.11 4.13 8.34
CA LEU A 24 -12.03 5.43 7.69
C LEU A 24 -13.36 6.18 7.78
N GLY A 25 -14.50 5.49 7.63
CA GLY A 25 -15.82 6.08 7.83
C GLY A 25 -16.02 6.62 9.25
N ARG A 26 -15.60 5.88 10.27
CA ARG A 26 -15.60 6.36 11.67
C ARG A 26 -14.72 7.60 11.83
N GLN A 27 -13.54 7.60 11.21
CA GLN A 27 -12.61 8.74 11.27
C GLN A 27 -13.16 9.99 10.56
N LEU A 28 -13.96 9.81 9.52
CA LEU A 28 -14.58 10.90 8.74
C LEU A 28 -15.92 11.39 9.32
N ALA A 29 -16.53 10.65 10.24
CA ALA A 29 -17.83 11.00 10.79
C ALA A 29 -17.80 12.40 11.43
N GLY A 30 -18.72 13.28 11.02
CA GLY A 30 -18.83 14.65 11.52
C GLY A 30 -17.76 15.62 11.01
N LYS A 31 -16.90 15.22 10.07
CA LYS A 31 -15.93 16.11 9.41
C LYS A 31 -16.51 16.71 8.13
N SER A 32 -16.22 17.99 7.91
CA SER A 32 -16.46 18.66 6.63
C SER A 32 -15.38 18.27 5.60
N PRO A 33 -15.60 18.49 4.29
CA PRO A 33 -14.58 18.23 3.27
C PRO A 33 -13.27 19.02 3.44
N ALA A 34 -13.32 20.14 4.17
CA ALA A 34 -12.13 20.96 4.45
C ALA A 34 -11.36 20.48 5.70
N ASP A 35 -11.94 19.59 6.51
CA ASP A 35 -11.31 19.08 7.72
C ASP A 35 -10.23 18.04 7.40
N LEU A 36 -9.18 18.04 8.22
CA LEU A 36 -8.15 17.01 8.16
C LEU A 36 -8.73 15.66 8.60
N VAL A 37 -8.55 14.63 7.79
CA VAL A 37 -8.91 13.24 8.14
C VAL A 37 -8.12 12.80 9.38
N PHE A 38 -6.81 13.01 9.37
CA PHE A 38 -5.92 12.73 10.49
C PHE A 38 -5.34 14.05 11.02
N SER A 39 -5.62 14.38 12.27
CA SER A 39 -5.15 15.59 12.92
C SER A 39 -4.56 15.29 14.29
N SER A 40 -3.74 16.21 14.78
CA SER A 40 -3.33 16.20 16.19
C SER A 40 -4.55 16.42 17.11
N ARG A 41 -4.36 16.25 18.43
CA ARG A 41 -5.38 16.60 19.42
C ARG A 41 -5.85 18.06 19.33
N ALA A 42 -4.98 18.95 18.86
CA ALA A 42 -5.28 20.36 18.64
C ALA A 42 -5.92 20.65 17.26
N ARG A 43 -6.39 19.63 16.53
CA ARG A 43 -6.94 19.71 15.16
C ARG A 43 -5.99 20.31 14.11
N THR A 44 -4.68 20.30 14.39
CA THR A 44 -3.65 20.74 13.45
C THR A 44 -3.09 19.58 12.63
N PRO A 45 -2.40 19.86 11.51
CA PRO A 45 -1.72 18.82 10.74
C PRO A 45 -0.78 17.97 11.58
N LEU A 46 -0.84 16.66 11.38
CA LEU A 46 0.10 15.74 12.01
C LEU A 46 1.49 15.96 11.43
N ARG A 47 2.44 16.31 12.30
CA ARG A 47 3.86 16.29 11.95
C ARG A 47 4.39 14.87 12.02
N VAL A 48 5.11 14.43 10.99
CA VAL A 48 5.65 13.07 10.90
C VAL A 48 6.49 12.71 12.12
N GLN A 49 7.34 13.61 12.60
CA GLN A 49 8.19 13.39 13.78
C GLN A 49 7.36 13.11 15.05
N ASN A 50 6.28 13.88 15.27
CA ASN A 50 5.40 13.68 16.42
C ASN A 50 4.60 12.39 16.26
N PHE A 51 4.06 12.11 15.07
CA PHE A 51 3.36 10.85 14.80
C PHE A 51 4.25 9.62 15.04
N ARG A 52 5.51 9.67 14.58
CA ARG A 52 6.51 8.63 14.80
C ARG A 52 6.74 8.39 16.28
N ARG A 53 7.19 9.42 16.99
CA ARG A 53 7.55 9.34 18.42
C ARG A 53 6.36 9.01 19.33
N ASP A 54 5.24 9.71 19.14
CA ASP A 54 4.15 9.69 20.12
C ASP A 54 3.24 8.45 19.97
N TRP A 55 3.22 7.82 18.79
CA TRP A 55 2.31 6.72 18.48
C TRP A 55 2.98 5.56 17.77
N PHE A 56 3.59 5.77 16.60
CA PHE A 56 4.00 4.67 15.73
C PHE A 56 5.12 3.82 16.34
N ASP A 57 6.19 4.47 16.81
CA ASP A 57 7.36 3.75 17.33
C ASP A 57 6.99 2.97 18.59
N ARG A 58 6.14 3.56 19.45
CA ARG A 58 5.59 2.88 20.62
C ARG A 58 4.71 1.68 20.26
N ALA A 59 3.91 1.80 19.20
CA ALA A 59 3.09 0.68 18.73
C ALA A 59 3.96 -0.44 18.14
N ALA A 60 5.04 -0.08 17.44
CA ALA A 60 6.01 -1.01 16.90
C ALA A 60 6.77 -1.74 18.02
N ASP A 61 7.23 -1.02 19.04
CA ASP A 61 7.87 -1.60 20.23
C ASP A 61 6.93 -2.56 20.97
N ALA A 62 5.65 -2.20 21.13
CA ALA A 62 4.66 -3.02 21.82
C ALA A 62 4.37 -4.36 21.12
N VAL A 63 4.64 -4.46 19.81
CA VAL A 63 4.52 -5.72 19.04
C VAL A 63 5.87 -6.39 18.79
N GLY A 64 6.94 -5.93 19.44
CA GLY A 64 8.27 -6.51 19.33
C GLY A 64 9.02 -6.18 18.04
N LEU A 65 8.68 -5.08 17.38
CA LEU A 65 9.31 -4.61 16.13
C LEU A 65 10.01 -3.25 16.33
N PRO A 66 11.03 -3.15 17.20
CA PRO A 66 11.70 -1.88 17.45
C PRO A 66 12.38 -1.35 16.19
N GLY A 67 12.28 -0.04 15.97
CA GLY A 67 12.87 0.63 14.79
C GLY A 67 12.11 0.41 13.48
N PHE A 68 11.00 -0.35 13.48
CA PHE A 68 10.13 -0.50 12.31
C PHE A 68 9.61 0.86 11.85
N THR A 69 9.36 1.00 10.55
CA THR A 69 9.00 2.30 9.97
C THR A 69 7.74 2.22 9.10
N PRO A 70 7.04 3.33 8.87
CA PRO A 70 5.97 3.38 7.87
C PRO A 70 6.46 3.04 6.44
N HIS A 71 7.75 3.21 6.16
CA HIS A 71 8.34 2.81 4.89
C HIS A 71 8.39 1.28 4.75
N GLU A 72 8.66 0.57 5.84
CA GLU A 72 8.57 -0.90 5.89
C GLU A 72 7.13 -1.41 5.71
N LEU A 73 6.13 -0.70 6.25
CA LEU A 73 4.73 -1.01 5.96
C LEU A 73 4.41 -0.88 4.46
N ARG A 74 4.98 0.13 3.80
CA ARG A 74 4.81 0.32 2.37
C ARG A 74 5.48 -0.79 1.57
N HIS A 75 6.64 -1.28 2.00
CA HIS A 75 7.27 -2.46 1.42
C HIS A 75 6.40 -3.71 1.60
N THR A 76 5.91 -3.94 2.82
CA THR A 76 5.04 -5.06 3.16
C THR A 76 3.77 -5.05 2.30
N ALA A 77 3.11 -3.90 2.15
CA ALA A 77 1.93 -3.77 1.30
C ALA A 77 2.22 -4.09 -0.17
N ALA A 78 3.37 -3.66 -0.70
CA ALA A 78 3.78 -3.98 -2.06
C ALA A 78 4.02 -5.48 -2.24
N SER A 79 4.80 -6.10 -1.34
CA SER A 79 5.08 -7.54 -1.38
C SER A 79 3.83 -8.39 -1.29
N LEU A 80 2.88 -8.03 -0.40
CA LEU A 80 1.59 -8.72 -0.29
C LEU A 80 0.74 -8.56 -1.55
N ALA A 81 0.71 -7.37 -2.15
CA ALA A 81 -0.01 -7.15 -3.40
C ALA A 81 0.56 -8.01 -4.53
N ILE A 82 1.88 -8.08 -4.67
CA ILE A 82 2.55 -8.90 -5.67
C ILE A 82 2.26 -10.39 -5.43
N ALA A 83 2.41 -10.87 -4.20
CA ALA A 83 2.10 -12.25 -3.83
C ALA A 83 0.63 -12.63 -4.10
N SER A 84 -0.29 -11.66 -4.02
CA SER A 84 -1.71 -11.85 -4.38
C SER A 84 -1.98 -11.82 -5.90
N GLY A 85 -0.95 -11.69 -6.73
CA GLY A 85 -1.04 -11.67 -8.18
C GLY A 85 -1.32 -10.30 -8.80
N ALA A 86 -1.10 -9.21 -8.06
CA ALA A 86 -1.22 -7.87 -8.63
C ALA A 86 -0.16 -7.65 -9.71
N SER A 87 -0.57 -7.03 -10.83
CA SER A 87 0.37 -6.68 -11.90
C SER A 87 1.30 -5.53 -11.48
N VAL A 88 2.44 -5.40 -12.18
CA VAL A 88 3.39 -4.29 -11.99
C VAL A 88 2.68 -2.94 -12.04
N LYS A 89 1.73 -2.78 -12.98
CA LYS A 89 0.94 -1.56 -13.13
C LYS A 89 0.03 -1.33 -11.93
N GLY A 90 -0.62 -2.38 -11.41
CA GLY A 90 -1.45 -2.31 -10.21
C GLY A 90 -0.66 -1.87 -8.99
N VAL A 91 0.52 -2.45 -8.78
CA VAL A 91 1.42 -2.09 -7.66
C VAL A 91 1.97 -0.66 -7.83
N GLN A 92 2.35 -0.26 -9.05
CA GLN A 92 2.79 1.10 -9.36
C GLN A 92 1.73 2.14 -9.00
N SER A 93 0.47 1.89 -9.38
CA SER A 93 -0.67 2.75 -9.04
C SER A 93 -0.96 2.76 -7.54
N MET A 94 -0.96 1.60 -6.87
CA MET A 94 -1.16 1.48 -5.42
C MET A 94 -0.12 2.29 -4.63
N LEU A 95 1.14 2.19 -5.04
CA LEU A 95 2.24 2.91 -4.41
C LEU A 95 2.27 4.39 -4.83
N GLY A 96 1.71 4.75 -5.98
CA GLY A 96 1.82 6.10 -6.53
C GLY A 96 3.25 6.42 -6.97
N HIS A 97 3.98 5.42 -7.50
CA HIS A 97 5.26 5.64 -8.18
C HIS A 97 5.01 6.34 -9.52
N ALA A 98 5.92 7.24 -9.91
CA ALA A 98 5.80 8.00 -11.15
C ALA A 98 5.97 7.11 -12.40
N SER A 99 6.73 6.02 -12.30
CA SER A 99 6.96 5.08 -13.39
C SER A 99 6.88 3.63 -12.91
N ALA A 100 6.60 2.71 -13.84
CA ALA A 100 6.66 1.27 -13.59
C ALA A 100 8.09 0.81 -13.28
N GLN A 101 9.09 1.47 -13.89
CA GLN A 101 10.51 1.19 -13.64
C GLN A 101 10.87 1.30 -12.16
N MET A 102 10.45 2.36 -11.46
CA MET A 102 10.70 2.48 -10.00
C MET A 102 10.13 1.29 -9.19
N THR A 103 9.04 0.69 -9.68
CA THR A 103 8.43 -0.48 -9.04
C THR A 103 9.23 -1.74 -9.37
N LEU A 104 9.67 -1.91 -10.61
CA LEU A 104 10.49 -3.03 -11.06
C LEU A 104 11.89 -3.00 -10.43
N ASP A 105 12.53 -1.83 -10.37
CA ASP A 105 13.84 -1.65 -9.74
C ASP A 105 13.83 -2.12 -8.28
N ARG A 106 12.70 -1.90 -7.58
CA ARG A 106 12.57 -2.23 -6.16
C ARG A 106 12.00 -3.63 -5.90
N TYR A 107 11.03 -4.08 -6.71
CA TYR A 107 10.26 -5.30 -6.44
C TYR A 107 10.23 -6.29 -7.60
N GLY A 108 10.99 -6.07 -8.67
CA GLY A 108 11.00 -6.92 -9.86
C GLY A 108 11.23 -8.39 -9.53
N HIS A 109 12.13 -8.66 -8.59
CA HIS A 109 12.46 -10.00 -8.09
C HIS A 109 11.32 -10.72 -7.34
N LEU A 110 10.23 -10.03 -7.01
CA LEU A 110 9.05 -10.63 -6.37
C LEU A 110 7.99 -11.07 -7.37
N PHE A 111 8.05 -10.59 -8.61
CA PHE A 111 7.11 -11.01 -9.64
C PHE A 111 7.44 -12.42 -10.12
N PRO A 112 6.44 -13.28 -10.33
CA PRO A 112 6.68 -14.62 -10.86
C PRO A 112 7.28 -14.51 -12.26
N ASP A 113 8.24 -15.37 -12.56
CA ASP A 113 8.82 -15.46 -13.89
C ASP A 113 7.76 -15.97 -14.86
N GLU A 114 7.52 -15.26 -15.98
CA GLU A 114 6.48 -15.66 -16.94
C GLU A 114 6.82 -17.00 -17.61
N LEU A 115 8.09 -17.42 -17.58
CA LEU A 115 8.55 -18.72 -18.07
C LEU A 115 8.19 -19.91 -17.15
N ASP A 116 7.96 -19.67 -15.85
CA ASP A 116 7.48 -20.69 -14.92
C ASP A 116 5.97 -20.94 -15.04
N ARG A 117 5.26 -20.09 -15.80
CA ARG A 117 3.83 -20.25 -16.12
C ARG A 117 3.61 -21.05 -17.39
N SER A 118 4.39 -22.10 -17.61
CA SER A 118 4.07 -23.07 -18.65
C SER A 118 2.86 -23.91 -18.19
N PRO A 119 1.75 -24.02 -18.96
CA PRO A 119 0.71 -24.98 -18.68
C PRO A 119 1.19 -26.38 -19.10
N THR A 120 2.26 -26.87 -18.48
CA THR A 120 2.78 -28.22 -18.72
C THR A 120 2.27 -29.17 -17.65
N ALA A 121 0.96 -29.37 -17.67
CA ALA A 121 0.34 -30.59 -17.18
C ALA A 121 -0.72 -30.97 -18.23
N GLY A 122 -0.23 -31.52 -19.34
CA GLY A 122 -1.09 -32.30 -20.21
C GLY A 122 -1.59 -33.49 -19.40
N THR A 123 -2.82 -33.40 -18.90
CA THR A 123 -3.58 -34.58 -18.52
C THR A 123 -3.72 -35.41 -19.79
N PRO A 124 -3.17 -36.63 -19.89
CA PRO A 124 -3.49 -37.48 -21.02
C PRO A 124 -5.00 -37.75 -20.95
N LEU A 125 -5.74 -37.22 -21.92
CA LEU A 125 -7.10 -37.66 -22.18
C LEU A 125 -7.00 -39.14 -22.57
N ALA A 126 -7.32 -40.02 -21.62
CA ALA A 126 -7.58 -41.41 -21.93
C ALA A 126 -8.80 -41.46 -22.86
N LEU A 127 -8.54 -41.69 -24.15
CA LEU A 127 -9.53 -42.11 -25.12
C LEU A 127 -10.01 -43.51 -24.72
N THR A 128 -11.03 -43.58 -23.86
CA THR A 128 -11.84 -44.79 -23.75
C THR A 128 -12.77 -44.81 -24.96
N ARG A 129 -12.41 -45.65 -25.94
CA ARG A 129 -13.35 -46.19 -26.92
C ARG A 129 -14.53 -46.82 -26.19
N CYS A 130 -15.74 -46.42 -26.56
CA CYS A 130 -16.88 -47.32 -26.67
C CYS A 130 -17.17 -47.52 -28.15
#